data_AF-A0A4Q3N2F4-F1
#
_entry.id   AF-A0A4Q3N2F4-F1
#
_cell.length_a   1.000
_cell.length_b   1.000
_cell.length_c   1.000
_cell.angle_alpha   90.00
_cell.angle_beta   90.00
_cell.angle_gamma   90.00
#
_symmetry.space_group_name_H-M   'P 1'
#
loop_
_entity.id
_entity.type
_entity.pdbx_description
1 polymer ?
#
loop_
_entity_poly.entity_id
_entity_poly.type
_entity_poly.pdbx_seq_one_letter_code
_entity_poly.pdbx_strand_id
1 'polypeptide(L)'
;PNPDFIDVHGNQYGLLRASKCFRSSNMTCNSCHDVHNNERGKLALYSSRCMNCHSDLSAINSATHKKLGNQVKINCVDCHMEVKPSKAISVFLPGDNVPTAAQIRSHFIK
;
A
#
# COMPACT_ATOMS: atom_id res chain seq x y z
N PRO A 1 -11.65 9.32 7.84
CA PRO A 1 -11.47 10.34 6.78
C PRO A 1 -11.96 9.76 5.46
N ASN A 2 -12.45 10.58 4.53
CA ASN A 2 -12.79 10.09 3.19
C ASN A 2 -11.48 10.00 2.35
N PRO A 3 -11.05 8.79 1.94
CA PRO A 3 -9.79 8.60 1.21
C PRO A 3 -9.79 9.22 -0.19
N ASP A 4 -10.95 9.45 -0.81
CA ASP A 4 -11.03 9.98 -2.19
C ASP A 4 -10.52 11.43 -2.31
N PHE A 5 -10.60 12.17 -1.19
CA PHE A 5 -10.13 13.55 -1.06
C PHE A 5 -8.73 13.68 -0.46
N ILE A 6 -8.04 12.56 -0.24
CA ILE A 6 -6.68 12.58 0.30
C ILE A 6 -5.69 12.25 -0.82
N ASP A 7 -4.69 13.13 -0.99
CA ASP A 7 -3.61 12.89 -1.92
C ASP A 7 -2.58 11.87 -1.39
N VAL A 8 -2.13 10.96 -2.26
CA VAL A 8 -1.13 9.94 -1.93
C VAL A 8 0.26 10.49 -1.72
N HIS A 9 0.52 11.76 -1.98
CA HIS A 9 1.76 12.40 -1.53
C HIS A 9 1.59 13.01 -0.12
N GLY A 10 0.46 13.66 0.14
CA GLY A 10 0.32 14.59 1.27
C GLY A 10 -0.11 14.00 2.61
N ASN A 11 -0.81 12.85 2.65
CA ASN A 11 -1.31 12.32 3.93
C ASN A 11 -1.51 10.80 3.97
N GLN A 12 -0.39 10.07 4.09
CA GLN A 12 -0.42 8.61 4.22
C GLN A 12 -1.13 8.12 5.48
N TYR A 13 -1.02 8.85 6.58
CA TYR A 13 -1.72 8.50 7.81
C TYR A 13 -3.24 8.59 7.67
N GLY A 14 -3.74 9.61 6.97
CA GLY A 14 -5.16 9.75 6.64
C GLY A 14 -5.68 8.58 5.81
N LEU A 15 -4.92 8.17 4.79
CA LEU A 15 -5.21 7.00 3.96
C LEU A 15 -5.23 5.72 4.81
N LEU A 16 -4.21 5.51 5.65
CA LEU A 16 -4.15 4.36 6.55
C LEU A 16 -5.35 4.32 7.50
N ARG A 17 -5.73 5.45 8.11
CA ARG A 17 -6.89 5.54 9.01
C ARG A 17 -8.23 5.25 8.34
N ALA A 18 -8.32 5.37 7.02
CA ALA A 18 -9.53 5.01 6.27
C ALA A 18 -9.64 3.49 6.05
N SER A 19 -8.52 2.76 6.09
CA SER A 19 -8.45 1.31 5.85
C SER A 19 -9.21 0.52 6.92
N LYS A 20 -9.82 -0.60 6.52
CA LYS A 20 -10.54 -1.49 7.46
C LYS A 20 -9.57 -2.10 8.48
N CYS A 21 -8.40 -2.57 8.03
CA CYS A 21 -7.39 -3.19 8.89
C CYS A 21 -6.91 -2.26 10.03
N PHE A 22 -6.72 -0.97 9.74
CA PHE A 22 -6.36 0.01 10.75
C PHE A 22 -7.48 0.20 11.77
N ARG A 23 -8.73 0.38 11.30
CA ARG A 23 -9.90 0.57 12.18
C ARG A 23 -10.20 -0.64 13.06
N SER A 24 -9.79 -1.83 12.65
CA SER A 24 -9.95 -3.09 13.39
C SER A 24 -8.74 -3.45 14.26
N SER A 25 -7.77 -2.55 14.46
CA SER A 25 -6.56 -2.84 15.22
C SER A 25 -6.00 -1.62 15.94
N ASN A 26 -4.92 -1.82 16.70
CA ASN A 26 -4.11 -0.75 17.31
C ASN A 26 -2.79 -0.53 16.55
N MET A 27 -2.75 -0.84 15.25
CA MET A 27 -1.53 -0.75 14.46
C MET A 27 -1.07 0.70 14.29
N THR A 28 0.23 0.89 14.13
CA THR A 28 0.85 2.18 13.80
C THR A 28 1.73 2.02 12.55
N CYS A 29 2.38 3.09 12.11
CA CYS A 29 3.36 3.03 11.02
C CYS A 29 4.44 1.96 11.30
N ASN A 30 4.85 1.84 12.57
CA ASN A 30 5.92 0.94 13.01
C ASN A 30 5.46 -0.53 13.10
N SER A 31 4.17 -0.80 12.99
CA SER A 31 3.67 -2.18 12.82
C SER A 31 4.09 -2.77 11.47
N CYS A 32 4.34 -1.90 10.48
CA CYS A 32 4.68 -2.31 9.11
C CYS A 32 6.03 -1.81 8.63
N HIS A 33 6.66 -0.84 9.27
CA HIS A 33 7.94 -0.26 8.85
C HIS A 33 8.93 -0.23 10.01
N ASP A 34 10.20 -0.49 9.69
CA ASP A 34 11.31 -0.20 10.60
C ASP A 34 11.96 1.13 10.21
N VAL A 35 11.93 2.11 11.11
CA VAL A 35 12.47 3.46 10.88
C VAL A 35 13.99 3.50 10.82
N HIS A 36 14.67 2.46 11.31
CA HIS A 36 16.13 2.37 11.31
C HIS A 36 16.68 1.56 10.12
N ASN A 37 15.82 0.91 9.35
CA ASN A 37 16.23 0.04 8.25
C ASN A 37 15.62 0.47 6.92
N ASN A 38 16.42 0.47 5.85
CA ASN A 38 15.88 0.63 4.51
C ASN A 38 15.24 -0.68 4.04
N GLU A 39 13.92 -0.67 3.94
CA GLU A 39 13.13 -1.84 3.58
C GLU A 39 12.40 -1.69 2.24
N ARG A 40 12.73 -0.63 1.48
CA ARG A 40 12.16 -0.40 0.16
C ARG A 40 12.40 -1.62 -0.74
N GLY A 41 11.33 -2.11 -1.38
CA GLY A 41 11.39 -3.26 -2.30
C GLY A 41 11.43 -4.64 -1.63
N LYS A 42 11.48 -4.73 -0.29
CA LYS A 42 11.45 -6.02 0.43
C LYS A 42 10.02 -6.59 0.51
N LEU A 43 9.47 -7.01 -0.62
CA LEU A 43 8.06 -7.44 -0.74
C LEU A 43 7.69 -8.56 0.23
N ALA A 44 8.53 -9.61 0.31
CA ALA A 44 8.28 -10.74 1.21
C ALA A 44 8.24 -10.33 2.69
N LEU A 45 9.04 -9.34 3.10
CA LEU A 45 9.03 -8.79 4.47
C LEU A 45 7.74 -8.04 4.77
N TYR A 46 7.24 -7.24 3.83
CA TYR A 46 5.94 -6.58 4.01
C TYR A 46 4.81 -7.60 4.04
N SER A 47 4.83 -8.60 3.17
CA SER A 47 3.87 -9.70 3.21
C SER A 47 3.90 -10.43 4.56
N SER A 48 5.07 -10.75 5.12
CA SER A 48 5.13 -11.39 6.44
C SER A 48 4.54 -10.51 7.55
N ARG A 49 4.65 -9.18 7.44
CA ARG A 49 3.99 -8.25 8.37
C ARG A 49 2.47 -8.27 8.23
N CYS A 50 1.94 -8.35 7.01
CA CYS A 50 0.50 -8.57 6.79
C CYS A 50 0.04 -9.88 7.44
N MET A 51 0.83 -10.94 7.33
CA MET A 51 0.54 -12.26 7.88
C MET A 51 0.45 -12.30 9.42
N ASN A 52 1.00 -11.31 10.14
CA ASN A 52 0.84 -11.20 11.59
C ASN A 52 -0.63 -11.05 12.02
N CYS A 53 -1.49 -10.50 11.15
CA CYS A 53 -2.93 -10.40 11.39
C CYS A 53 -3.75 -11.26 10.41
N HIS A 54 -3.19 -11.59 9.23
CA HIS A 54 -3.83 -12.40 8.20
C HIS A 54 -3.28 -13.83 8.15
N SER A 55 -3.11 -14.47 9.31
CA SER A 55 -2.54 -15.83 9.40
C SER A 55 -3.42 -16.90 8.77
N ASP A 56 -4.74 -16.70 8.76
CA ASP A 56 -5.70 -17.57 8.10
C ASP A 56 -6.00 -17.09 6.67
N LEU A 57 -5.35 -17.75 5.71
CA LEU A 57 -5.54 -17.48 4.29
C LEU A 57 -6.71 -18.25 3.68
N SER A 58 -7.43 -19.07 4.45
CA SER A 58 -8.60 -19.81 3.95
C SER A 58 -9.72 -18.86 3.49
N ALA A 59 -9.82 -17.68 4.10
CA ALA A 59 -10.74 -16.62 3.70
C ALA A 59 -10.36 -15.95 2.37
N ILE A 60 -9.13 -16.15 1.89
CA ILE A 60 -8.64 -15.56 0.65
C ILE A 60 -9.04 -16.45 -0.54
N ASN A 61 -10.27 -16.28 -1.02
CA ASN A 61 -10.85 -17.15 -2.05
C ASN A 61 -11.13 -16.47 -3.40
N SER A 62 -10.70 -15.22 -3.58
CA SER A 62 -11.02 -14.50 -4.82
C SER A 62 -10.35 -15.15 -6.04
N ALA A 63 -10.93 -14.96 -7.23
CA ALA A 63 -10.40 -15.50 -8.47
C ALA A 63 -8.93 -15.08 -8.72
N THR A 64 -8.58 -13.85 -8.36
CA THR A 64 -7.21 -13.32 -8.45
C THR A 64 -6.23 -14.12 -7.59
N HIS A 65 -6.61 -14.42 -6.34
CA HIS A 65 -5.75 -15.18 -5.43
C HIS A 65 -5.58 -16.62 -5.90
N LYS A 66 -6.65 -17.26 -6.40
CA LYS A 66 -6.58 -18.60 -6.99
C LYS A 66 -5.63 -18.65 -8.19
N LYS A 67 -5.64 -17.62 -9.04
CA LYS A 67 -4.75 -17.51 -10.21
C LYS A 67 -3.27 -17.31 -9.82
N LEU A 68 -3.01 -16.51 -8.80
CA LEU A 68 -1.65 -16.25 -8.30
C LEU A 68 -1.09 -17.41 -7.46
N GLY A 69 -1.96 -18.22 -6.86
CA GLY A 69 -1.56 -19.35 -6.02
C GLY A 69 -0.65 -18.92 -4.88
N ASN A 70 0.42 -19.68 -4.63
CA ASN A 70 1.35 -19.40 -3.54
C ASN A 70 2.17 -18.11 -3.72
N GLN A 71 2.27 -17.56 -4.94
CA GLN A 71 3.03 -16.32 -5.18
C GLN A 71 2.40 -15.10 -4.50
N VAL A 72 1.10 -15.14 -4.19
CA VAL A 72 0.46 -14.03 -3.49
C VAL A 72 0.98 -13.85 -2.07
N LYS A 73 1.53 -14.91 -1.46
CA LYS A 73 2.06 -14.88 -0.08
C LYS A 73 3.35 -14.07 0.04
N ILE A 74 4.03 -13.75 -1.06
CA ILE A 74 5.28 -12.99 -1.05
C ILE A 74 5.11 -11.54 -1.54
N ASN A 75 3.92 -11.17 -2.01
CA ASN A 75 3.64 -9.81 -2.45
C ASN A 75 2.16 -9.43 -2.28
N CYS A 76 1.82 -8.90 -1.11
CA CYS A 76 0.48 -8.38 -0.82
C CYS A 76 0.34 -6.92 -1.28
N VAL A 77 1.44 -6.17 -1.27
CA VAL A 77 1.42 -4.71 -1.36
C VAL A 77 1.09 -4.21 -2.76
N ASP A 78 1.43 -4.93 -3.84
CA ASP A 78 1.18 -4.41 -5.20
C ASP A 78 -0.30 -4.32 -5.56
N CYS A 79 -1.15 -5.18 -5.00
CA CYS A 79 -2.60 -5.11 -5.20
C CYS A 79 -3.32 -4.38 -4.05
N HIS A 80 -2.88 -4.56 -2.80
CA HIS A 80 -3.57 -3.97 -1.65
C HIS A 80 -3.10 -2.55 -1.29
N MET A 81 -1.87 -2.18 -1.69
CA MET A 81 -1.27 -0.87 -1.49
C MET A 81 -0.77 -0.35 -2.84
N GLU A 82 -1.68 -0.05 -3.74
CA GLU A 82 -1.36 0.30 -5.13
C GLU A 82 -0.57 1.60 -5.23
N VAL A 83 0.29 1.69 -6.25
CA VAL A 83 0.92 2.95 -6.65
C VAL A 83 -0.11 3.81 -7.38
N LYS A 84 -0.23 5.08 -6.95
CA LYS A 84 -1.14 6.05 -7.52
C LYS A 84 -0.39 7.33 -7.90
N PRO A 85 -0.84 8.04 -8.95
CA PRO A 85 -0.35 9.37 -9.22
C PRO A 85 -0.78 10.34 -8.12
N SER A 86 0.14 11.20 -7.67
CA SER A 86 -0.22 12.38 -6.90
C SER A 86 -1.00 13.36 -7.78
N LYS A 87 -2.07 13.91 -7.21
CA LYS A 87 -2.87 15.02 -7.75
C LYS A 87 -2.24 16.37 -7.42
N ALA A 88 -1.32 16.42 -6.44
CA ALA A 88 -0.71 17.66 -5.95
C ALA A 88 0.74 17.86 -6.46
N ILE A 89 1.46 16.79 -6.78
CA ILE A 89 2.86 16.84 -7.23
C ILE A 89 3.04 16.22 -8.60
N SER A 90 3.56 17.02 -9.52
CA SER A 90 3.97 16.60 -10.85
C SER A 90 5.22 17.39 -11.28
N VAL A 91 5.96 16.84 -12.24
CA VAL A 91 7.22 17.41 -12.75
C VAL A 91 7.18 17.41 -14.27
N PHE A 92 7.62 18.51 -14.89
CA PHE A 92 7.91 18.54 -16.33
C PHE A 92 9.29 17.91 -16.56
N LEU A 93 9.32 16.78 -17.26
CA LEU A 93 10.58 16.17 -17.66
C LEU A 93 11.16 16.92 -18.87
N PRO A 94 12.49 16.89 -19.07
CA PRO A 94 13.10 17.54 -20.23
C PRO A 94 12.50 17.05 -21.54
N GLY A 95 11.93 17.97 -22.32
CA GLY A 95 11.29 17.67 -23.62
C GLY A 95 9.80 17.34 -23.54
N ASP A 96 9.22 17.19 -22.35
CA ASP A 96 7.80 16.92 -22.18
C ASP A 96 6.97 18.20 -22.11
N ASN A 97 5.84 18.20 -22.82
CA ASN A 97 4.85 19.28 -22.78
C ASN A 97 3.71 19.01 -21.78
N VAL A 98 3.74 17.84 -21.11
CA VAL A 98 2.74 17.42 -20.12
C VAL A 98 3.47 17.03 -18.85
N PRO A 99 3.03 17.50 -17.66
CA PRO A 99 3.71 17.17 -16.43
C PRO A 99 3.46 15.71 -16.04
N THR A 100 4.51 15.01 -15.61
CA THR A 100 4.45 13.64 -15.10
C THR A 100 4.16 13.66 -13.60
N ALA A 101 3.05 13.05 -13.19
CA ALA A 101 2.66 12.96 -11.78
C ALA A 101 3.61 12.05 -10.98
N ALA A 102 3.98 12.47 -9.77
CA ALA A 102 4.76 11.66 -8.86
C ALA A 102 3.98 10.40 -8.47
N GLN A 103 4.60 9.22 -8.64
CA GLN A 103 3.99 7.94 -8.35
C GLN A 103 4.28 7.52 -6.91
N ILE A 104 3.25 7.49 -6.06
CA ILE A 104 3.38 7.18 -4.64
C ILE A 104 2.50 5.98 -4.27
N ARG A 105 3.04 5.09 -3.44
CA ARG A 105 2.31 3.94 -2.92
C ARG A 105 1.27 4.39 -1.89
N SER A 106 0.01 4.02 -2.09
CA SER A 106 -1.09 4.34 -1.18
C SER A 106 -1.06 3.45 0.08
N HIS A 107 -1.33 4.06 1.24
CA HIS A 107 -1.61 3.33 2.49
C HIS A 107 -3.11 3.06 2.74
N PHE A 108 -3.98 3.40 1.78
CA PHE A 108 -5.39 3.04 1.86
C PHE A 108 -5.61 1.63 1.30
N ILE A 109 -5.97 0.71 2.19
CA ILE A 109 -6.18 -0.72 1.94
C ILE A 109 -7.67 -1.01 2.18
N LYS A 110 -8.35 -1.48 1.13
CA LYS A 110 -9.81 -1.74 1.13
C LYS A 110 -10.18 -3.02 1.87
#